data_AF-A0A072VDG4-F1
#
_entry.id   AF-A0A072VDG4-F1
#
_cell.length_a   1.000
_cell.length_b   1.000
_cell.length_c   1.000
_cell.angle_alpha   90.00
_cell.angle_beta   90.00
_cell.angle_gamma   90.00
#
_symmetry.space_group_name_H-M   'P 1'
#
loop_
_entity.id
_entity.type
_entity.pdbx_description
1 polymer ?
#
loop_
_entity_poly.entity_id
_entity_poly.type
_entity_poly.pdbx_seq_one_letter_code
_entity_poly.pdbx_strand_id
1 'polypeptide(L)'
;MKGRGEASFYRVTCKDNGKGMPHDDIPNMFGRVLSGTKYGLKQTRGKFGLGAKMALIWSKMSTGLPIEISSSMKKQNYISFCRLDIDIHKNIPHVHLHEKRENNQNWHGAEIQVVIEGNWTTYRSKILHYMRQMAVITPYAQFQFKFVSDAPDKNVTVRFARRTDVMPPIPLETKHHPSSVDLLLIKRLITETSKQNLLQFLQHEFVNISKPHAERLIGEMGPDFSSKMAVKSLTSQQLVRIHQLFRQAKFDDPSGHCLSPAGEYNLRLGIIKELHPDMVATYSGSAQVFEGHPFIVEAGVSVGGKDVKQGLNIFRFANRIPLLFEQGADVVTRTALKRINWSSYKINQVQDKIGVFVSIVSTKIPFKGTGKEYIGDDITEIASAVKSAIQQCCIQLKSKIMKRIQAREQQERKRNLSRYIPDASGAFYNVLKQMLPLNPSKKSRYGDDDVELLRKISEDLVTKETFSEKLAKHVEQVDYEMALEFATQSGVSEEPRETIYIQALDAENKTIDLHAPIFVFRVFQ
;
A
#
# COMPACT_ATOMS: atom_id res chain seq x y z
N MET A 1 28.12 28.21 28.84
CA MET A 1 26.66 27.99 28.97
C MET A 1 25.96 28.57 27.75
N LYS A 2 25.63 27.76 26.74
CA LYS A 2 24.70 28.19 25.68
C LYS A 2 23.30 28.19 26.31
N GLY A 3 22.61 29.33 26.28
CA GLY A 3 21.29 29.50 26.89
C GLY A 3 20.34 28.40 26.45
N ARG A 4 19.62 27.80 27.42
CA ARG A 4 18.44 26.98 27.12
C ARG A 4 17.51 27.88 26.30
N GLY A 5 17.31 27.56 25.02
CA GLY A 5 16.35 28.29 24.19
C GLY A 5 14.97 28.31 24.86
N GLU A 6 14.20 29.37 24.64
CA GLU A 6 12.86 29.51 25.22
C GLU A 6 12.00 28.28 24.94
N ALA A 7 11.48 27.66 26.01
CA ALA A 7 10.59 26.52 25.90
C ALA A 7 9.27 26.94 25.23
N SER A 8 8.97 26.34 24.09
CA SER A 8 7.71 26.59 23.36
C SER A 8 6.69 25.51 23.68
N PHE A 9 5.49 25.91 24.09
CA PHE A 9 4.40 25.00 24.43
C PHE A 9 3.35 24.95 23.33
N TYR A 10 2.86 23.74 23.05
CA TYR A 10 1.90 23.49 22.00
C TYR A 10 0.72 22.68 22.53
N ARG A 11 -0.48 23.11 22.18
CA ARG A 11 -1.72 22.38 22.42
C ARG A 11 -2.00 21.46 21.23
N VAL A 12 -1.80 20.16 21.42
CA VAL A 12 -2.06 19.14 20.40
C VAL A 12 -3.46 18.61 20.62
N THR A 13 -4.31 18.74 19.60
CA THR A 13 -5.70 18.23 19.62
C THR A 13 -5.89 17.23 18.50
N CYS A 14 -6.41 16.04 18.82
CA CYS A 14 -6.78 15.01 17.87
C CYS A 14 -8.28 14.72 18.01
N LYS A 15 -9.04 14.86 16.92
CA LYS A 15 -10.48 14.62 16.87
C LYS A 15 -10.80 13.58 15.81
N ASP A 16 -11.54 12.55 16.19
CA ASP A 16 -12.00 11.50 15.29
C ASP A 16 -13.53 11.38 15.27
N ASN A 17 -14.03 10.63 14.30
CA ASN A 17 -15.43 10.22 14.16
C ASN A 17 -15.60 8.71 14.41
N GLY A 18 -14.81 8.16 15.35
CA GLY A 18 -14.80 6.76 15.70
C GLY A 18 -16.00 6.32 16.53
N LYS A 19 -15.86 5.17 17.20
CA LYS A 19 -16.90 4.59 18.06
C LYS A 19 -17.06 5.28 19.42
N GLY A 20 -16.12 6.15 19.80
CA GLY A 20 -16.02 6.71 21.14
C GLY A 20 -15.53 5.71 22.21
N MET A 21 -15.53 6.15 23.46
CA MET A 21 -15.09 5.40 24.63
C MET A 21 -16.20 5.42 25.70
N PRO A 22 -16.43 4.31 26.41
CA PRO A 22 -17.39 4.27 27.52
C PRO A 22 -16.98 5.25 28.63
N HIS A 23 -17.96 5.93 29.24
CA HIS A 23 -17.74 6.95 30.27
C HIS A 23 -16.80 6.44 31.39
N ASP A 24 -17.16 5.33 32.01
CA ASP A 24 -16.47 4.80 33.20
C ASP A 24 -15.06 4.27 32.90
N ASP A 25 -14.78 3.91 31.64
CA ASP A 25 -13.49 3.37 31.22
C ASP A 25 -12.46 4.45 30.92
N ILE A 26 -12.87 5.69 30.59
CA ILE A 26 -11.96 6.76 30.15
C ILE A 26 -10.80 7.00 31.14
N PRO A 27 -11.04 7.13 32.46
CA PRO A 27 -9.95 7.33 33.42
C PRO A 27 -8.90 6.21 33.37
N ASN A 28 -9.34 4.96 33.37
CA ASN A 28 -8.43 3.81 33.34
C ASN A 28 -7.73 3.66 31.97
N MET A 29 -8.39 4.03 30.88
CA MET A 29 -7.82 3.97 29.53
C MET A 29 -6.66 4.94 29.32
N PHE A 30 -6.59 6.06 30.04
CA PHE A 30 -5.52 7.07 29.87
C PHE A 30 -4.62 7.28 31.09
N GLY A 31 -5.13 7.10 32.30
CA GLY A 31 -4.39 7.33 33.55
C GLY A 31 -3.78 6.07 34.18
N ARG A 32 -3.91 4.90 33.54
CA ARG A 32 -3.21 3.67 33.95
C ARG A 32 -2.27 3.18 32.83
N VAL A 33 -0.99 3.05 33.14
CA VAL A 33 0.02 2.51 32.25
C VAL A 33 -0.20 1.00 32.09
N LEU A 34 0.02 0.48 30.88
CA LEU A 34 -0.23 -0.93 30.53
C LEU A 34 -1.68 -1.41 30.74
N SER A 35 -2.70 -0.54 30.68
CA SER A 35 -4.14 -0.88 30.62
C SER A 35 -4.69 -0.81 29.18
N GLY A 36 -4.23 -1.70 28.30
CA GLY A 36 -4.64 -1.67 26.89
C GLY A 36 -5.83 -2.59 26.64
N THR A 37 -6.81 -2.21 25.82
CA THR A 37 -7.88 -3.14 25.38
C THR A 37 -7.40 -4.14 24.29
N LYS A 38 -6.08 -4.38 24.19
CA LYS A 38 -5.42 -5.00 23.02
C LYS A 38 -4.57 -6.21 23.40
N TYR A 39 -4.98 -6.97 24.42
CA TYR A 39 -4.24 -8.15 24.87
C TYR A 39 -4.40 -9.37 23.95
N GLY A 40 -5.41 -9.38 23.08
CA GLY A 40 -5.61 -10.42 22.07
C GLY A 40 -4.61 -10.38 20.91
N LEU A 41 -4.38 -11.54 20.28
CA LEU A 41 -3.53 -11.63 19.10
C LEU A 41 -4.30 -11.16 17.85
N LYS A 42 -4.15 -9.87 17.55
CA LYS A 42 -4.81 -9.20 16.43
C LYS A 42 -3.88 -8.16 15.82
N GLN A 43 -3.94 -8.00 14.50
CA GLN A 43 -3.25 -6.89 13.84
C GLN A 43 -3.76 -5.54 14.38
N THR A 44 -2.85 -4.78 14.96
CA THR A 44 -3.13 -3.43 15.47
C THR A 44 -1.95 -2.49 15.21
N ARG A 45 -2.24 -1.19 15.13
CA ARG A 45 -1.20 -0.13 15.04
C ARG A 45 -0.37 -0.05 16.34
N GLY A 46 -1.04 -0.10 17.49
CA GLY A 46 -0.41 -0.03 18.82
C GLY A 46 -0.66 -1.29 19.61
N LYS A 47 0.37 -1.82 20.31
CA LYS A 47 0.36 -3.11 21.02
C LYS A 47 0.15 -2.95 22.53
N PHE A 48 1.08 -2.30 23.23
CA PHE A 48 1.12 -2.27 24.70
C PHE A 48 0.19 -1.27 25.38
N GLY A 49 -0.62 -0.54 24.61
CA GLY A 49 -1.48 0.51 25.16
C GLY A 49 -0.70 1.60 25.91
N LEU A 50 0.53 1.90 25.51
CA LEU A 50 1.41 2.91 26.13
C LEU A 50 1.33 4.29 25.48
N GLY A 51 1.04 4.38 24.18
CA GLY A 51 1.24 5.60 23.39
C GLY A 51 0.58 6.86 23.98
N ALA A 52 -0.74 6.83 24.18
CA ALA A 52 -1.47 7.99 24.74
C ALA A 52 -1.06 8.32 26.19
N LYS A 53 -0.75 7.30 27.01
CA LYS A 53 -0.26 7.51 28.37
C LYS A 53 1.12 8.15 28.40
N MET A 54 2.00 7.79 27.47
CA MET A 54 3.32 8.43 27.36
C MET A 54 3.19 9.90 26.96
N ALA A 55 2.23 10.25 26.11
CA ALA A 55 1.92 11.65 25.82
C ALA A 55 1.40 12.39 27.07
N LEU A 56 0.56 11.76 27.89
CA LEU A 56 0.10 12.32 29.17
C LEU A 56 1.26 12.47 30.17
N ILE A 57 2.12 11.46 30.32
CA ILE A 57 3.28 11.52 31.21
C ILE A 57 4.23 12.63 30.76
N TRP A 58 4.48 12.75 29.45
CA TRP A 58 5.30 13.84 28.90
C TRP A 58 4.69 15.21 29.15
N SER A 59 3.37 15.36 28.96
CA SER A 59 2.61 16.57 29.32
C SER A 59 2.80 16.92 30.79
N LYS A 60 2.58 15.96 31.70
CA LYS A 60 2.72 16.17 33.14
C LYS A 60 4.16 16.54 33.54
N MET A 61 5.17 15.92 32.92
CA MET A 61 6.58 16.21 33.19
C MET A 61 7.02 17.58 32.65
N SER A 62 6.53 17.98 31.48
CA SER A 62 6.97 19.22 30.81
C SER A 62 6.15 20.45 31.21
N THR A 63 4.82 20.31 31.33
CA THR A 63 3.89 21.43 31.58
C THR A 63 3.14 21.33 32.90
N GLY A 64 3.07 20.13 33.49
CA GLY A 64 2.23 19.88 34.68
C GLY A 64 0.73 19.91 34.41
N LEU A 65 0.30 20.17 33.16
CA LEU A 65 -1.11 20.32 32.82
C LEU A 65 -1.79 18.96 32.58
N PRO A 66 -3.08 18.83 32.97
CA PRO A 66 -3.87 17.62 32.73
C PRO A 66 -4.22 17.47 31.25
N ILE A 67 -4.59 16.23 30.85
CA ILE A 67 -5.16 15.94 29.53
C ILE A 67 -6.67 16.18 29.58
N GLU A 68 -7.23 16.70 28.48
CA GLU A 68 -8.67 16.88 28.31
C GLU A 68 -9.17 15.90 27.25
N ILE A 69 -10.20 15.14 27.61
CA ILE A 69 -10.76 14.08 26.78
C ILE A 69 -12.26 14.29 26.70
N SER A 70 -12.78 14.37 25.48
CA SER A 70 -14.22 14.33 25.21
C SER A 70 -14.53 13.11 24.35
N SER A 71 -15.53 12.32 24.72
CA SER A 71 -15.93 11.16 23.92
C SER A 71 -17.42 10.91 23.97
N SER A 72 -18.00 10.50 22.84
CA SER A 72 -19.39 10.08 22.75
C SER A 72 -19.51 8.86 21.85
N MET A 73 -20.27 7.86 22.30
CA MET A 73 -20.55 6.65 21.52
C MET A 73 -21.78 6.85 20.64
N LYS A 74 -21.90 6.05 19.57
CA LYS A 74 -23.10 6.08 18.72
C LYS A 74 -24.35 5.83 19.56
N LYS A 75 -25.40 6.62 19.32
CA LYS A 75 -26.70 6.57 20.03
C LYS A 75 -26.65 7.04 21.49
N GLN A 76 -25.57 7.68 21.94
CA GLN A 76 -25.54 8.37 23.23
C GLN A 76 -25.97 9.83 23.08
N ASN A 77 -26.86 10.28 23.95
CA ASN A 77 -27.33 11.67 24.05
C ASN A 77 -26.41 12.56 24.90
N TYR A 78 -25.28 12.03 25.36
CA TYR A 78 -24.29 12.77 26.14
C TYR A 78 -22.87 12.62 25.59
N ILE A 79 -22.03 13.61 25.91
CA ILE A 79 -20.58 13.61 25.71
C ILE A 79 -19.94 13.41 27.08
N SER A 80 -19.15 12.34 27.22
CA SER A 80 -18.31 12.15 28.39
C SER A 80 -17.14 13.11 28.32
N PHE A 81 -17.05 14.03 29.27
CA PHE A 81 -15.89 14.90 29.44
C PHE A 81 -15.07 14.43 30.62
N CYS A 82 -13.77 14.23 30.41
CA CYS A 82 -12.82 13.87 31.45
C CYS A 82 -11.57 14.74 31.37
N ARG A 83 -11.25 15.41 32.47
CA ARG A 83 -9.96 16.07 32.70
C ARG A 83 -9.21 15.26 33.74
N LEU A 84 -8.08 14.68 33.36
CA LEU A 84 -7.29 13.83 34.24
C LEU A 84 -5.80 14.08 34.07
N ASP A 85 -5.05 13.71 35.10
CA ASP A 85 -3.63 13.44 35.01
C ASP A 85 -3.33 12.06 35.63
N ILE A 86 -2.06 11.74 35.82
CA ILE A 86 -1.61 10.42 36.30
C ILE A 86 -0.76 10.56 37.55
N ASP A 87 -1.04 9.75 38.57
CA ASP A 87 -0.07 9.49 39.63
C ASP A 87 0.94 8.47 39.10
N ILE A 88 2.14 8.95 38.77
CA ILE A 88 3.20 8.14 38.16
C ILE A 88 3.71 7.08 39.13
N HIS A 89 3.75 7.37 40.43
CA HIS A 89 4.26 6.43 41.44
C HIS A 89 3.28 5.29 41.69
N LYS A 90 1.98 5.62 41.80
CA LYS A 90 0.93 4.62 42.06
C LYS A 90 0.37 3.98 40.80
N ASN A 91 0.67 4.51 39.62
CA ASN A 91 0.11 4.10 38.33
C ASN A 91 -1.44 4.08 38.32
N ILE A 92 -2.03 5.14 38.86
CA ILE A 92 -3.48 5.32 38.92
C ILE A 92 -3.90 6.66 38.30
N PRO A 93 -5.09 6.72 37.68
CA PRO A 93 -5.64 7.98 37.20
C PRO A 93 -5.89 8.93 38.36
N HIS A 94 -5.49 10.18 38.22
CA HIS A 94 -5.87 11.27 39.10
C HIS A 94 -6.86 12.15 38.34
N VAL A 95 -8.14 12.02 38.69
CA VAL A 95 -9.25 12.61 37.94
C VAL A 95 -9.61 13.96 38.55
N HIS A 96 -9.51 15.03 37.76
CA HIS A 96 -9.88 16.40 38.19
C HIS A 96 -11.35 16.69 37.95
N LEU A 97 -11.86 16.26 36.78
CA LEU A 97 -13.25 16.42 36.40
C LEU A 97 -13.68 15.23 35.55
N HIS A 98 -14.85 14.67 35.85
CA HIS A 98 -15.45 13.61 35.06
C HIS A 98 -16.96 13.75 35.08
N GLU A 99 -17.53 14.16 33.96
CA GLU A 99 -18.94 14.54 33.87
C GLU A 99 -19.55 14.15 32.52
N LYS A 100 -20.87 14.13 32.48
CA LYS A 100 -21.65 13.93 31.25
C LYS A 100 -22.23 15.28 30.83
N ARG A 101 -21.89 15.72 29.63
CA ARG A 101 -22.42 16.95 29.00
C ARG A 101 -23.48 16.59 27.97
N GLU A 102 -24.41 17.48 27.70
CA GLU A 102 -25.44 17.27 26.67
C GLU A 102 -24.83 17.19 25.26
N ASN A 103 -25.33 16.28 24.42
CA ASN A 103 -24.88 16.09 23.05
C ASN A 103 -25.88 16.63 22.02
N ASN A 104 -26.06 17.95 21.99
CA ASN A 104 -27.07 18.59 21.13
C ASN A 104 -26.79 18.44 19.63
N GLN A 105 -25.55 18.11 19.26
CA GLN A 105 -25.10 17.97 17.86
C GLN A 105 -25.06 16.51 17.39
N ASN A 106 -25.49 15.54 18.21
CA ASN A 106 -25.37 14.10 17.92
C ASN A 106 -23.97 13.68 17.47
N TRP A 107 -22.93 14.33 18.02
CA TRP A 107 -21.55 14.02 17.69
C TRP A 107 -21.16 12.66 18.28
N HIS A 108 -20.36 11.88 17.55
CA HIS A 108 -19.76 10.65 18.04
C HIS A 108 -18.27 10.60 17.68
N GLY A 109 -17.46 10.01 18.56
CA GLY A 109 -16.02 9.90 18.39
C GLY A 109 -15.26 10.19 19.68
N ALA A 110 -13.97 10.49 19.52
CA ALA A 110 -13.11 10.95 20.60
C ALA A 110 -12.36 12.23 20.18
N GLU A 111 -12.23 13.14 21.13
CA GLU A 111 -11.41 14.33 21.04
C GLU A 111 -10.45 14.33 22.24
N ILE A 112 -9.15 14.37 21.96
CA ILE A 112 -8.09 14.31 22.97
C ILE A 112 -7.21 15.53 22.79
N GLN A 113 -6.96 16.22 23.88
CA GLN A 113 -6.20 17.45 23.92
C GLN A 113 -5.13 17.41 25.00
N VAL A 114 -3.90 17.70 24.61
CA VAL A 114 -2.73 17.66 25.48
C VAL A 114 -1.83 18.87 25.23
N VAL A 115 -1.21 19.41 26.27
CA VAL A 115 -0.28 20.54 26.16
C VAL A 115 1.13 20.07 26.45
N ILE A 116 2.01 20.14 25.45
CA ILE A 116 3.37 19.62 25.52
C ILE A 116 4.39 20.70 25.17
N GLU A 117 5.56 20.63 25.79
CA GLU A 117 6.73 21.33 25.29
C GLU A 117 7.20 20.68 23.97
N GLY A 118 7.54 21.50 22.96
CA GLY A 118 7.95 21.01 21.65
C GLY A 118 8.67 22.05 20.81
N ASN A 119 9.02 21.67 19.56
CA ASN A 119 9.66 22.57 18.61
C ASN A 119 9.04 22.41 17.21
N TRP A 120 8.15 23.34 16.85
CA TRP A 120 7.49 23.32 15.55
C TRP A 120 8.45 23.57 14.39
N THR A 121 9.36 24.54 14.50
CA THR A 121 10.28 24.94 13.43
C THR A 121 11.12 23.77 12.92
N THR A 122 11.63 22.95 13.84
CA THR A 122 12.47 21.78 13.49
C THR A 122 11.65 20.60 12.95
N TYR A 123 10.45 20.36 13.47
CA TYR A 123 9.69 19.13 13.20
C TYR A 123 8.50 19.29 12.25
N ARG A 124 8.16 20.52 11.84
CA ARG A 124 7.07 20.82 10.91
C ARG A 124 7.10 19.93 9.67
N SER A 125 8.25 19.83 9.01
CA SER A 125 8.41 19.03 7.78
C SER A 125 8.14 17.55 8.02
N LYS A 126 8.61 17.00 9.15
CA LYS A 126 8.42 15.59 9.53
C LYS A 126 6.97 15.29 9.85
N ILE A 127 6.27 16.18 10.54
CA ILE A 127 4.83 16.05 10.84
C ILE A 127 4.03 16.04 9.54
N LEU A 128 4.27 17.00 8.65
CA LEU A 128 3.59 17.06 7.35
C LEU A 128 3.90 15.82 6.49
N HIS A 129 5.14 15.32 6.54
CA HIS A 129 5.53 14.11 5.84
C HIS A 129 4.82 12.86 6.40
N TYR A 130 4.69 12.75 7.72
CA TYR A 130 3.90 11.70 8.37
C TYR A 130 2.46 11.71 7.87
N MET A 131 1.83 12.89 7.87
CA MET A 131 0.45 13.06 7.43
C MET A 131 0.26 12.74 5.95
N ARG A 132 1.20 13.15 5.09
CA ARG A 132 1.18 12.77 3.67
C ARG A 132 1.34 11.26 3.47
N GLN A 133 2.26 10.61 4.18
CA GLN A 133 2.41 9.16 4.12
C GLN A 133 1.18 8.42 4.66
N MET A 134 0.54 8.93 5.72
CA MET A 134 -0.75 8.41 6.20
C MET A 134 -1.82 8.48 5.11
N ALA A 135 -1.86 9.57 4.33
CA ALA A 135 -2.84 9.75 3.25
C ALA A 135 -2.62 8.76 2.10
N VAL A 136 -1.37 8.33 1.86
CA VAL A 136 -1.03 7.28 0.89
C VAL A 136 -1.59 5.93 1.34
N ILE A 137 -1.32 5.49 2.58
CA ILE A 137 -1.72 4.15 3.02
C ILE A 137 -3.21 4.05 3.41
N THR A 138 -3.89 5.19 3.58
CA THR A 138 -5.32 5.26 3.93
C THR A 138 -6.11 6.16 2.98
N PRO A 139 -6.26 5.81 1.69
CA PRO A 139 -7.01 6.61 0.72
C PRO A 139 -8.52 6.72 1.05
N TYR A 140 -9.02 5.84 1.92
CA TYR A 140 -10.38 5.83 2.43
C TYR A 140 -10.63 6.76 3.62
N ALA A 141 -9.59 7.37 4.18
CA ALA A 141 -9.72 8.36 5.24
C ALA A 141 -9.72 9.79 4.67
N GLN A 142 -10.50 10.66 5.31
CA GLN A 142 -10.33 12.11 5.19
C GLN A 142 -9.80 12.62 6.52
N PHE A 143 -8.75 13.44 6.48
CA PHE A 143 -8.27 14.12 7.67
C PHE A 143 -7.70 15.50 7.32
N GLN A 144 -7.72 16.38 8.31
CA GLN A 144 -7.26 17.74 8.20
C GLN A 144 -6.21 18.00 9.27
N PHE A 145 -5.07 18.54 8.85
CA PHE A 145 -4.04 19.04 9.74
C PHE A 145 -4.15 20.57 9.80
N LYS A 146 -4.24 21.13 11.00
CA LYS A 146 -4.28 22.57 11.25
C LYS A 146 -3.22 22.94 12.27
N PHE A 147 -2.27 23.78 11.88
CA PHE A 147 -1.37 24.48 12.78
C PHE A 147 -1.86 25.91 12.96
N VAL A 148 -2.04 26.32 14.21
CA VAL A 148 -2.47 27.66 14.59
C VAL A 148 -1.34 28.30 15.40
N SER A 149 -0.90 29.47 14.97
CA SER A 149 0.08 30.31 15.65
C SER A 149 -0.58 31.61 16.06
N ASP A 150 0.05 32.35 16.99
CA ASP A 150 -0.38 33.69 17.38
C ASP A 150 -0.36 34.67 16.21
N ALA A 151 0.50 34.41 15.22
CA ALA A 151 0.57 35.16 13.97
C ALA A 151 -0.27 34.45 12.88
N PRO A 152 -1.41 35.03 12.42
CA PRO A 152 -2.35 34.34 11.52
C PRO A 152 -1.76 33.94 10.15
N ASP A 153 -0.77 34.69 9.68
CA ASP A 153 0.01 34.44 8.45
C ASP A 153 0.81 33.13 8.50
N LYS A 154 1.17 32.67 9.70
CA LYS A 154 1.91 31.41 9.92
C LYS A 154 1.01 30.20 10.05
N ASN A 155 -0.31 30.39 10.03
CA ASN A 155 -1.27 29.30 10.09
C ASN A 155 -1.14 28.38 8.88
N VAL A 156 -1.25 27.08 9.13
CA VAL A 156 -1.16 26.08 8.08
C VAL A 156 -2.37 25.20 8.18
N THR A 157 -3.09 25.07 7.06
CA THR A 157 -4.15 24.09 6.95
C THR A 157 -3.88 23.21 5.76
N VAL A 158 -3.80 21.90 5.99
CA VAL A 158 -3.65 20.89 4.94
C VAL A 158 -4.81 19.91 5.08
N ARG A 159 -5.57 19.74 4.00
CA ARG A 159 -6.67 18.78 3.94
C ARG A 159 -6.29 17.63 3.02
N PHE A 160 -6.38 16.41 3.55
CA PHE A 160 -6.21 15.19 2.78
C PHE A 160 -7.60 14.61 2.51
N ALA A 161 -8.08 14.77 1.28
CA ALA A 161 -9.42 14.32 0.88
C ALA A 161 -9.49 12.79 0.77
N ARG A 162 -10.67 12.20 1.00
CA ARG A 162 -10.91 10.79 0.71
C ARG A 162 -10.91 10.56 -0.82
N ARG A 163 -10.45 9.39 -1.28
CA ARG A 163 -10.51 8.97 -2.70
C ARG A 163 -11.36 7.75 -2.98
N THR A 164 -11.63 6.92 -1.98
CA THR A 164 -12.45 5.72 -2.13
C THR A 164 -13.20 5.44 -0.83
N ASP A 165 -14.39 4.85 -0.93
CA ASP A 165 -15.13 4.36 0.22
C ASP A 165 -14.89 2.87 0.48
N VAL A 166 -14.13 2.19 -0.39
CA VAL A 166 -13.79 0.78 -0.26
C VAL A 166 -12.74 0.61 0.84
N MET A 167 -13.18 0.18 2.02
CA MET A 167 -12.30 -0.12 3.13
C MET A 167 -11.74 -1.55 3.01
N PRO A 168 -10.49 -1.78 3.45
CA PRO A 168 -9.95 -3.13 3.56
C PRO A 168 -10.70 -3.96 4.62
N PRO A 169 -10.63 -5.31 4.57
CA PRO A 169 -11.31 -6.18 5.52
C PRO A 169 -10.86 -5.91 6.95
N ILE A 170 -11.74 -6.07 7.94
CA ILE A 170 -11.40 -5.81 9.34
C ILE A 170 -10.48 -6.93 9.85
N PRO A 171 -9.39 -6.62 10.57
CA PRO A 171 -8.54 -7.67 11.13
C PRO A 171 -9.33 -8.51 12.14
N LEU A 172 -9.13 -9.82 12.11
CA LEU A 172 -9.78 -10.75 13.02
C LEU A 172 -8.83 -11.08 14.17
N GLU A 173 -9.40 -11.38 15.34
CA GLU A 173 -8.64 -11.93 16.44
C GLU A 173 -8.38 -13.41 16.17
N THR A 174 -7.14 -13.84 16.35
CA THR A 174 -6.73 -15.23 16.15
C THR A 174 -6.08 -15.77 17.41
N LYS A 175 -5.97 -17.09 17.50
CA LYS A 175 -5.28 -17.76 18.60
C LYS A 175 -3.78 -17.81 18.33
N HIS A 176 -3.02 -18.21 19.33
CA HIS A 176 -1.57 -18.27 19.22
C HIS A 176 -1.12 -19.49 18.42
N HIS A 177 -0.10 -19.30 17.61
CA HIS A 177 0.61 -20.41 16.99
C HIS A 177 1.58 -21.04 18.01
N PRO A 178 1.70 -22.37 18.12
CA PRO A 178 2.53 -23.02 19.14
C PRO A 178 3.97 -22.52 19.19
N SER A 179 4.60 -22.29 18.02
CA SER A 179 5.98 -21.78 17.93
C SER A 179 6.17 -20.32 18.38
N SER A 180 5.08 -19.56 18.56
CA SER A 180 5.12 -18.13 18.93
C SER A 180 4.94 -17.90 20.44
N VAL A 181 4.81 -18.97 21.22
CA VAL A 181 4.28 -18.91 22.58
C VAL A 181 5.39 -18.97 23.61
N ASP A 182 5.39 -18.01 24.53
CA ASP A 182 6.30 -17.98 25.69
C ASP A 182 5.71 -18.72 26.90
N LEU A 183 6.57 -19.16 27.83
CA LEU A 183 6.14 -19.80 29.09
C LEU A 183 5.10 -18.99 29.89
N LEU A 184 5.28 -17.67 29.94
CA LEU A 184 4.34 -16.77 30.62
C LEU A 184 2.98 -16.73 29.93
N LEU A 185 2.96 -16.84 28.60
CA LEU A 185 1.74 -16.89 27.83
C LEU A 185 1.01 -18.21 28.05
N ILE A 186 1.73 -19.35 28.06
CA ILE A 186 1.12 -20.65 28.40
C ILE A 186 0.47 -20.60 29.78
N LYS A 187 1.19 -20.10 30.80
CA LYS A 187 0.65 -19.94 32.16
C LYS A 187 -0.62 -19.10 32.18
N ARG A 188 -0.64 -17.99 31.45
CA ARG A 188 -1.83 -17.13 31.34
C ARG A 188 -3.00 -17.86 30.70
N LEU A 189 -2.76 -18.53 29.56
CA LEU A 189 -3.79 -19.29 28.84
C LEU A 189 -4.36 -20.41 29.72
N ILE A 190 -3.55 -21.06 30.55
CA ILE A 190 -4.00 -22.08 31.51
C ILE A 190 -4.93 -21.50 32.59
N THR A 191 -4.65 -20.28 33.05
CA THR A 191 -5.50 -19.61 34.04
C THR A 191 -6.83 -19.16 33.43
N GLU A 192 -6.79 -18.65 32.19
CA GLU A 192 -7.94 -18.08 31.48
C GLU A 192 -8.80 -19.13 30.77
N THR A 193 -8.25 -20.30 30.42
CA THR A 193 -8.98 -21.31 29.65
C THR A 193 -10.18 -21.87 30.41
N SER A 194 -11.24 -22.13 29.66
CA SER A 194 -12.42 -22.87 30.12
C SER A 194 -12.24 -24.39 29.99
N LYS A 195 -11.19 -24.87 29.32
CA LYS A 195 -10.98 -26.29 29.05
C LYS A 195 -10.36 -27.00 30.24
N GLN A 196 -10.95 -28.14 30.59
CA GLN A 196 -10.53 -28.92 31.77
C GLN A 196 -9.32 -29.80 31.48
N ASN A 197 -9.25 -30.38 30.27
CA ASN A 197 -8.27 -31.42 29.93
C ASN A 197 -7.16 -30.91 29.00
N LEU A 198 -5.95 -31.44 29.18
CA LEU A 198 -4.76 -31.06 28.38
C LEU A 198 -4.98 -31.22 26.88
N LEU A 199 -5.63 -32.31 26.44
CA LEU A 199 -5.94 -32.53 25.03
C LEU A 199 -6.81 -31.40 24.45
N GLN A 200 -7.85 -31.02 25.17
CA GLN A 200 -8.77 -29.96 24.74
C GLN A 200 -8.09 -28.59 24.76
N PHE A 201 -7.21 -28.35 25.74
CA PHE A 201 -6.41 -27.13 25.80
C PHE A 201 -5.51 -26.99 24.57
N LEU A 202 -4.75 -28.03 24.22
CA LEU A 202 -3.88 -28.00 23.04
C LEU A 202 -4.68 -27.80 21.74
N GLN A 203 -5.82 -28.49 21.60
CA GLN A 203 -6.66 -28.39 20.40
C GLN A 203 -7.35 -27.02 20.26
N HIS A 204 -7.78 -26.41 21.37
CA HIS A 204 -8.64 -25.24 21.33
C HIS A 204 -7.94 -23.92 21.66
N GLU A 205 -6.80 -23.89 22.36
CA GLU A 205 -6.10 -22.62 22.66
C GLU A 205 -5.06 -22.24 21.61
N PHE A 206 -4.64 -23.18 20.77
CA PHE A 206 -3.64 -22.95 19.72
C PHE A 206 -4.21 -23.15 18.31
N VAL A 207 -3.59 -22.49 17.34
CA VAL A 207 -3.90 -22.65 15.91
C VAL A 207 -3.17 -23.87 15.35
N ASN A 208 -3.76 -24.53 14.35
CA ASN A 208 -3.17 -25.65 13.61
C ASN A 208 -2.81 -26.89 14.46
N ILE A 209 -3.47 -27.09 15.61
CA ILE A 209 -3.40 -28.34 16.37
C ILE A 209 -4.71 -29.12 16.20
N SER A 210 -4.66 -30.19 15.41
CA SER A 210 -5.75 -31.16 15.32
C SER A 210 -5.73 -32.14 16.49
N LYS A 211 -6.86 -32.79 16.78
CA LYS A 211 -6.94 -33.82 17.83
C LYS A 211 -5.85 -34.91 17.72
N PRO A 212 -5.61 -35.57 16.56
CA PRO A 212 -4.57 -36.58 16.47
C PRO A 212 -3.17 -36.00 16.67
N HIS A 213 -2.93 -34.76 16.24
CA HIS A 213 -1.67 -34.08 16.47
C HIS A 213 -1.45 -33.77 17.95
N ALA A 214 -2.50 -33.33 18.66
CA ALA A 214 -2.45 -33.10 20.10
C ALA A 214 -2.17 -34.39 20.89
N GLU A 215 -2.77 -35.52 20.51
CA GLU A 215 -2.50 -36.83 21.12
C GLU A 215 -1.03 -37.25 20.91
N ARG A 216 -0.49 -37.06 19.69
CA ARG A 216 0.93 -37.30 19.40
C ARG A 216 1.85 -36.41 20.24
N LEU A 217 1.56 -35.11 20.32
CA LEU A 217 2.34 -34.16 21.12
C LEU A 217 2.37 -34.58 22.59
N ILE A 218 1.23 -34.96 23.16
CA ILE A 218 1.15 -35.44 24.56
C ILE A 218 2.01 -36.69 24.75
N GLY A 219 2.00 -37.62 23.80
CA GLY A 219 2.87 -38.80 23.82
C GLY A 219 4.37 -38.45 23.81
N GLU A 220 4.78 -37.45 23.02
CA GLU A 220 6.18 -36.99 22.94
C GLU A 220 6.64 -36.18 24.17
N MET A 221 5.70 -35.60 24.93
CA MET A 221 6.03 -34.88 26.16
C MET A 221 6.54 -35.82 27.26
N GLY A 222 6.10 -37.08 27.28
CA GLY A 222 6.58 -38.14 28.17
C GLY A 222 5.47 -38.79 29.02
N PRO A 223 5.82 -39.79 29.85
CA PRO A 223 4.85 -40.54 30.66
C PRO A 223 4.16 -39.68 31.74
N ASP A 224 4.76 -38.54 32.11
CA ASP A 224 4.19 -37.58 33.06
C ASP A 224 3.02 -36.77 32.49
N PHE A 225 2.64 -37.00 31.23
CA PHE A 225 1.54 -36.31 30.54
C PHE A 225 0.44 -37.29 30.15
N SER A 226 -0.81 -36.91 30.41
CA SER A 226 -1.99 -37.68 30.03
C SER A 226 -3.03 -36.79 29.37
N SER A 227 -3.73 -37.31 28.36
CA SER A 227 -4.77 -36.58 27.62
C SER A 227 -5.92 -36.09 28.51
N LYS A 228 -6.18 -36.79 29.63
CA LYS A 228 -7.21 -36.45 30.62
C LYS A 228 -6.69 -35.64 31.80
N MET A 229 -5.40 -35.28 31.81
CA MET A 229 -4.81 -34.48 32.88
C MET A 229 -5.49 -33.11 32.94
N ALA A 230 -5.75 -32.65 34.17
CA ALA A 230 -6.32 -31.34 34.40
C ALA A 230 -5.32 -30.24 34.04
N VAL A 231 -5.73 -29.29 33.20
CA VAL A 231 -4.84 -28.22 32.68
C VAL A 231 -4.33 -27.32 33.82
N LYS A 232 -5.17 -27.06 34.81
CA LYS A 232 -4.85 -26.19 35.94
C LYS A 232 -3.93 -26.83 36.99
N SER A 233 -3.70 -28.14 36.93
CA SER A 233 -2.78 -28.84 37.84
C SER A 233 -1.37 -29.00 37.27
N LEU A 234 -1.08 -28.44 36.08
CA LEU A 234 0.24 -28.56 35.44
C LEU A 234 1.33 -27.89 36.27
N THR A 235 2.43 -28.60 36.50
CA THR A 235 3.58 -28.09 37.25
C THR A 235 4.47 -27.19 36.39
N SER A 236 5.28 -26.33 37.02
CA SER A 236 6.21 -25.47 36.26
C SER A 236 7.21 -26.26 35.41
N GLN A 237 7.63 -27.46 35.84
CA GLN A 237 8.51 -28.34 35.07
C GLN A 237 7.81 -28.87 33.81
N GLN A 238 6.54 -29.28 33.94
CA GLN A 238 5.73 -29.73 32.81
C GLN A 238 5.51 -28.60 31.77
N LEU A 239 5.34 -27.36 32.22
CA LEU A 239 5.22 -26.21 31.32
C LEU A 239 6.50 -25.93 30.54
N VAL A 240 7.67 -26.08 31.18
CA VAL A 240 8.96 -25.99 30.50
C VAL A 240 9.08 -27.07 29.43
N ARG A 241 8.65 -28.30 29.73
CA ARG A 241 8.64 -29.40 28.76
C ARG A 241 7.72 -29.12 27.56
N ILE A 242 6.50 -28.63 27.79
CA ILE A 242 5.57 -28.24 26.71
C ILE A 242 6.22 -27.18 25.81
N HIS A 243 6.80 -26.14 26.40
CA HIS A 243 7.45 -25.06 25.65
C HIS A 243 8.67 -25.55 24.86
N GLN A 244 9.50 -26.43 25.43
CA GLN A 244 10.61 -27.04 24.71
C GLN A 244 10.12 -27.82 23.50
N LEU A 245 9.05 -28.62 23.65
CA LEU A 245 8.48 -29.38 22.55
C LEU A 245 7.92 -28.46 21.46
N PHE A 246 7.25 -27.37 21.81
CA PHE A 246 6.73 -26.39 20.84
C PHE A 246 7.83 -25.71 19.99
N ARG A 247 9.06 -25.63 20.51
CA ARG A 247 10.21 -25.11 19.75
C ARG A 247 10.88 -26.16 18.87
N GLN A 248 10.76 -27.44 19.24
CA GLN A 248 11.37 -28.55 18.50
C GLN A 248 10.44 -29.10 17.41
N ALA A 249 9.13 -29.11 17.67
CA ALA A 249 8.13 -29.60 16.75
C ALA A 249 7.90 -28.61 15.59
N LYS A 250 7.68 -29.16 14.40
CA LYS A 250 7.27 -28.40 13.22
C LYS A 250 5.74 -28.41 13.12
N PHE A 251 5.16 -27.22 13.09
CA PHE A 251 3.73 -27.00 12.92
C PHE A 251 3.43 -26.44 11.54
N ASP A 252 2.19 -26.60 11.09
CA ASP A 252 1.72 -25.99 9.85
C ASP A 252 1.63 -24.47 10.00
N ASP A 253 1.90 -23.76 8.91
CA ASP A 253 1.92 -22.30 8.88
C ASP A 253 0.54 -21.69 9.22
N PRO A 254 0.46 -20.69 10.11
CA PRO A 254 -0.79 -20.01 10.41
C PRO A 254 -1.35 -19.27 9.20
N SER A 255 -2.67 -19.27 9.05
CA SER A 255 -3.34 -18.56 7.96
C SER A 255 -3.20 -17.03 8.04
N GLY A 256 -3.12 -16.38 6.88
CA GLY A 256 -3.07 -14.92 6.76
C GLY A 256 -4.43 -14.21 6.88
N HIS A 257 -5.54 -14.94 6.99
CA HIS A 257 -6.90 -14.35 6.98
C HIS A 257 -7.20 -13.44 8.17
N CYS A 258 -6.45 -13.57 9.26
CA CYS A 258 -6.57 -12.68 10.42
C CYS A 258 -6.03 -11.25 10.16
N LEU A 259 -5.26 -11.09 9.09
CA LEU A 259 -4.64 -9.83 8.70
C LEU A 259 -5.58 -8.98 7.83
N SER A 260 -5.25 -7.70 7.79
CA SER A 260 -5.95 -6.61 7.16
C SER A 260 -4.93 -5.78 6.38
N PRO A 261 -4.47 -6.28 5.21
CA PRO A 261 -3.62 -5.52 4.30
C PRO A 261 -4.33 -4.24 3.82
N ALA A 262 -3.60 -3.29 3.22
CA ALA A 262 -4.24 -2.14 2.58
C ALA A 262 -5.01 -2.57 1.31
N GLY A 263 -4.47 -3.57 0.61
CA GLY A 263 -4.87 -4.04 -0.70
C GLY A 263 -4.13 -3.30 -1.81
N GLU A 264 -3.88 -4.01 -2.91
CA GLU A 264 -3.22 -3.47 -4.10
C GLU A 264 -3.93 -2.23 -4.65
N TYR A 265 -5.27 -2.29 -4.74
CA TYR A 265 -6.11 -1.20 -5.21
C TYR A 265 -5.95 0.08 -4.37
N ASN A 266 -6.05 -0.03 -3.04
CA ASN A 266 -5.96 1.12 -2.14
C ASN A 266 -4.54 1.70 -2.14
N LEU A 267 -3.51 0.86 -2.10
CA LEU A 267 -2.12 1.32 -2.16
C LEU A 267 -1.86 2.09 -3.46
N ARG A 268 -2.34 1.56 -4.60
CA ARG A 268 -2.22 2.21 -5.91
C ARG A 268 -2.90 3.58 -5.93
N LEU A 269 -4.15 3.64 -5.46
CA LEU A 269 -4.90 4.89 -5.40
C LEU A 269 -4.23 5.94 -4.51
N GLY A 270 -3.72 5.53 -3.35
CA GLY A 270 -3.03 6.42 -2.43
C GLY A 270 -1.76 7.04 -3.03
N ILE A 271 -0.97 6.22 -3.74
CA ILE A 271 0.24 6.68 -4.44
C ILE A 271 -0.12 7.68 -5.55
N ILE A 272 -1.12 7.34 -6.39
CA ILE A 272 -1.57 8.23 -7.48
C ILE A 272 -2.08 9.56 -6.95
N LYS A 273 -2.86 9.51 -5.86
CA LYS A 273 -3.47 10.66 -5.23
C LYS A 273 -2.44 11.64 -4.69
N GLU A 274 -1.46 11.15 -3.94
CA GLU A 274 -0.58 12.04 -3.17
C GLU A 274 0.71 12.40 -3.91
N LEU A 275 1.21 11.57 -4.84
CA LEU A 275 2.48 11.82 -5.52
C LEU A 275 2.35 12.16 -7.01
N HIS A 276 1.18 11.90 -7.61
CA HIS A 276 0.92 12.11 -9.04
C HIS A 276 2.05 11.58 -9.95
N PRO A 277 2.49 10.32 -9.80
CA PRO A 277 3.53 9.75 -10.64
C PRO A 277 3.01 9.52 -12.06
N ASP A 278 3.92 9.47 -13.03
CA ASP A 278 3.61 9.11 -14.41
C ASP A 278 3.14 7.65 -14.49
N MET A 279 3.79 6.77 -13.73
CA MET A 279 3.59 5.34 -13.79
C MET A 279 3.64 4.75 -12.38
N VAL A 280 2.76 3.79 -12.13
CA VAL A 280 2.70 3.05 -10.87
C VAL A 280 2.40 1.57 -11.13
N ALA A 281 3.06 0.71 -10.37
CA ALA A 281 2.72 -0.69 -10.20
C ALA A 281 2.65 -1.01 -8.70
N THR A 282 1.79 -1.95 -8.37
CA THR A 282 1.55 -2.38 -7.00
C THR A 282 1.41 -3.90 -6.98
N TYR A 283 1.73 -4.51 -5.85
CA TYR A 283 1.66 -5.95 -5.67
C TYR A 283 1.37 -6.26 -4.20
N SER A 284 0.49 -7.23 -3.97
CA SER A 284 0.27 -7.81 -2.64
C SER A 284 0.74 -9.26 -2.65
N GLY A 285 1.69 -9.60 -1.78
CA GLY A 285 2.20 -10.96 -1.64
C GLY A 285 1.21 -11.90 -0.94
N SER A 286 1.51 -13.19 -1.01
CA SER A 286 0.86 -14.20 -0.17
C SER A 286 1.30 -14.08 1.28
N ALA A 287 0.51 -14.65 2.20
CA ALA A 287 0.88 -14.72 3.61
C ALA A 287 2.09 -15.63 3.81
N GLN A 288 3.09 -15.12 4.53
CA GLN A 288 4.27 -15.85 4.98
C GLN A 288 4.31 -15.82 6.50
N VAL A 289 5.24 -16.57 7.11
CA VAL A 289 5.28 -16.75 8.57
C VAL A 289 6.65 -16.40 9.10
N PHE A 290 6.66 -15.69 10.23
CA PHE A 290 7.87 -15.39 10.99
C PHE A 290 7.59 -15.63 12.47
N GLU A 291 8.38 -16.49 13.13
CA GLU A 291 8.20 -16.85 14.55
C GLU A 291 6.75 -17.26 14.92
N GLY A 292 6.05 -17.97 14.03
CA GLY A 292 4.65 -18.34 14.23
C GLY A 292 3.63 -17.18 14.10
N HIS A 293 4.06 -16.02 13.61
CA HIS A 293 3.19 -14.91 13.26
C HIS A 293 3.02 -14.81 11.74
N PRO A 294 1.80 -14.84 11.20
CA PRO A 294 1.58 -14.58 9.79
C PRO A 294 1.90 -13.11 9.50
N PHE A 295 2.49 -12.86 8.33
CA PHE A 295 2.72 -11.53 7.79
C PHE A 295 2.47 -11.49 6.28
N ILE A 296 2.08 -10.32 5.78
CA ILE A 296 1.88 -10.04 4.35
C ILE A 296 2.72 -8.80 4.01
N VAL A 297 3.39 -8.85 2.86
CA VAL A 297 4.13 -7.71 2.32
C VAL A 297 3.41 -7.18 1.09
N GLU A 298 3.09 -5.89 1.12
CA GLU A 298 2.54 -5.15 0.00
C GLU A 298 3.59 -4.17 -0.49
N ALA A 299 3.81 -4.10 -1.80
CA ALA A 299 4.76 -3.19 -2.41
C ALA A 299 4.08 -2.34 -3.47
N GLY A 300 4.63 -1.14 -3.68
CA GLY A 300 4.30 -0.26 -4.78
C GLY A 300 5.58 0.40 -5.28
N VAL A 301 5.74 0.46 -6.60
CA VAL A 301 6.83 1.20 -7.23
C VAL A 301 6.22 2.21 -8.18
N SER A 302 6.70 3.45 -8.09
CA SER A 302 6.28 4.54 -8.94
C SER A 302 7.48 5.21 -9.59
N VAL A 303 7.29 5.69 -10.82
CA VAL A 303 8.29 6.43 -11.59
C VAL A 303 7.68 7.76 -12.00
N GLY A 304 8.44 8.84 -11.83
CA GLY A 304 8.00 10.20 -12.10
C GLY A 304 7.34 10.88 -10.90
N GLY A 305 6.60 11.94 -11.18
CA GLY A 305 5.94 12.76 -10.16
C GLY A 305 6.60 14.12 -9.94
N LYS A 306 5.76 15.14 -9.72
CA LYS A 306 6.21 16.53 -9.56
C LYS A 306 6.97 16.71 -8.24
N ASP A 307 6.45 16.14 -7.15
CA ASP A 307 6.95 16.34 -5.79
C ASP A 307 7.98 15.29 -5.33
N VAL A 308 8.41 14.40 -6.23
CA VAL A 308 9.38 13.34 -5.94
C VAL A 308 10.77 13.83 -6.33
N LYS A 309 11.74 13.68 -5.43
CA LYS A 309 13.14 14.03 -5.72
C LYS A 309 13.75 13.01 -6.68
N GLN A 310 14.72 13.42 -7.48
CA GLN A 310 15.51 12.49 -8.28
C GLN A 310 16.19 11.47 -7.37
N GLY A 311 16.22 10.22 -7.82
CA GLY A 311 16.71 9.08 -7.06
C GLY A 311 15.61 8.27 -6.37
N LEU A 312 16.05 7.43 -5.43
CA LEU A 312 15.17 6.56 -4.64
C LEU A 312 14.57 7.29 -3.44
N ASN A 313 13.24 7.32 -3.41
CA ASN A 313 12.44 7.82 -2.30
C ASN A 313 11.70 6.62 -1.69
N ILE A 314 12.02 6.30 -0.44
CA ILE A 314 11.55 5.07 0.20
C ILE A 314 10.51 5.40 1.27
N PHE A 315 9.33 4.81 1.11
CA PHE A 315 8.18 4.98 1.97
C PHE A 315 7.87 3.64 2.63
N ARG A 316 7.98 3.61 3.95
CA ARG A 316 7.90 2.37 4.73
C ARG A 316 6.68 2.41 5.62
N PHE A 317 5.94 1.32 5.64
CA PHE A 317 4.76 1.17 6.46
C PHE A 317 4.80 -0.14 7.24
N ALA A 318 4.34 -0.07 8.49
CA ALA A 318 4.21 -1.23 9.35
C ALA A 318 2.81 -1.18 9.99
N ASN A 319 1.95 -2.18 9.73
CA ASN A 319 0.56 -2.19 10.19
C ASN A 319 -0.18 -0.86 9.91
N ARG A 320 0.03 -0.28 8.71
CA ARG A 320 -0.50 1.03 8.29
C ARG A 320 0.03 2.24 9.08
N ILE A 321 1.19 2.11 9.71
CA ILE A 321 1.92 3.21 10.35
C ILE A 321 3.11 3.58 9.46
N PRO A 322 3.21 4.83 8.99
CA PRO A 322 4.41 5.36 8.35
C PRO A 322 5.62 5.32 9.27
N LEU A 323 6.75 4.83 8.76
CA LEU A 323 8.02 4.79 9.48
C LEU A 323 8.95 5.87 8.93
N LEU A 324 9.17 6.94 9.69
CA LEU A 324 9.89 8.11 9.19
C LEU A 324 11.38 8.08 9.52
N PHE A 325 11.73 7.68 10.73
CA PHE A 325 13.09 7.79 11.24
C PHE A 325 13.91 6.52 10.96
N GLU A 326 15.23 6.61 11.16
CA GLU A 326 16.17 5.48 11.12
C GLU A 326 16.14 4.65 9.82
N GLN A 327 15.90 5.31 8.69
CA GLN A 327 15.74 4.64 7.39
C GLN A 327 16.93 3.76 6.98
N GLY A 328 18.17 4.11 7.35
CA GLY A 328 19.38 3.41 6.89
C GLY A 328 19.54 1.98 7.44
N ALA A 329 18.92 1.66 8.58
CA ALA A 329 18.96 0.34 9.18
C ALA A 329 17.78 -0.55 8.77
N ASP A 330 16.80 0.00 8.06
CA ASP A 330 15.56 -0.70 7.74
C ASP A 330 15.72 -1.72 6.62
N VAL A 331 15.04 -2.86 6.77
CA VAL A 331 15.00 -3.96 5.80
C VAL A 331 14.53 -3.51 4.41
N VAL A 332 13.55 -2.61 4.32
CA VAL A 332 13.02 -2.09 3.06
C VAL A 332 14.09 -1.25 2.37
N THR A 333 14.69 -0.32 3.10
CA THR A 333 15.73 0.57 2.57
C THR A 333 16.94 -0.22 2.09
N ARG A 334 17.43 -1.16 2.91
CA ARG A 334 18.57 -2.01 2.54
C ARG A 334 18.27 -2.89 1.36
N THR A 335 17.07 -3.46 1.28
CA THR A 335 16.66 -4.30 0.15
C THR A 335 16.58 -3.49 -1.13
N ALA A 336 15.92 -2.33 -1.13
CA ALA A 336 15.80 -1.46 -2.30
C ALA A 336 17.15 -0.94 -2.81
N LEU A 337 18.11 -0.66 -1.91
CA LEU A 337 19.43 -0.15 -2.28
C LEU A 337 20.42 -1.24 -2.69
N LYS A 338 20.45 -2.39 -1.99
CA LYS A 338 21.51 -3.39 -2.16
C LYS A 338 21.09 -4.64 -2.93
N ARG A 339 19.80 -5.01 -2.91
CA ARG A 339 19.32 -6.32 -3.41
C ARG A 339 18.51 -6.24 -4.71
N ILE A 340 18.14 -5.04 -5.15
CA ILE A 340 17.36 -4.81 -6.37
C ILE A 340 18.27 -4.18 -7.43
N ASN A 341 18.40 -4.85 -8.58
CA ASN A 341 19.10 -4.30 -9.73
C ASN A 341 18.13 -3.49 -10.62
N TRP A 342 18.03 -2.19 -10.37
CA TRP A 342 17.11 -1.27 -11.06
C TRP A 342 17.37 -1.20 -12.58
N SER A 343 18.62 -1.28 -12.99
CA SER A 343 19.02 -1.18 -14.41
C SER A 343 18.43 -2.30 -15.27
N SER A 344 18.28 -3.52 -14.73
CA SER A 344 17.65 -4.66 -15.39
C SER A 344 16.17 -4.43 -15.73
N TYR A 345 15.53 -3.47 -15.06
CA TYR A 345 14.14 -3.06 -15.27
C TYR A 345 14.01 -1.77 -16.06
N LYS A 346 15.10 -1.28 -16.68
CA LYS A 346 15.14 -0.03 -17.46
C LYS A 346 14.81 1.20 -16.62
N ILE A 347 15.17 1.16 -15.33
CA ILE A 347 15.01 2.25 -14.39
C ILE A 347 16.41 2.72 -13.96
N ASN A 348 16.68 4.01 -14.11
CA ASN A 348 17.94 4.63 -13.69
C ASN A 348 17.81 5.18 -12.27
N GLN A 349 18.51 4.54 -11.33
CA GLN A 349 18.48 4.88 -9.91
C GLN A 349 18.90 6.32 -9.58
N VAL A 350 19.70 6.99 -10.41
CA VAL A 350 20.22 8.34 -10.14
C VAL A 350 19.36 9.41 -10.80
N GLN A 351 18.95 9.18 -12.04
CA GLN A 351 18.25 10.18 -12.85
C GLN A 351 16.73 10.14 -12.64
N ASP A 352 16.16 8.94 -12.49
CA ASP A 352 14.72 8.79 -12.39
C ASP A 352 14.21 9.16 -11.00
N LYS A 353 13.02 9.72 -10.95
CA LYS A 353 12.28 9.97 -9.71
C LYS A 353 11.55 8.69 -9.33
N ILE A 354 12.11 7.91 -8.41
CA ILE A 354 11.59 6.60 -8.05
C ILE A 354 10.97 6.68 -6.65
N GLY A 355 9.71 6.28 -6.53
CA GLY A 355 9.04 6.09 -5.24
C GLY A 355 8.83 4.61 -4.96
N VAL A 356 9.42 4.10 -3.88
CA VAL A 356 9.28 2.72 -3.41
C VAL A 356 8.45 2.71 -2.13
N PHE A 357 7.30 2.05 -2.16
CA PHE A 357 6.34 1.95 -1.07
C PHE A 357 6.30 0.50 -0.61
N VAL A 358 6.55 0.22 0.66
CA VAL A 358 6.43 -1.14 1.20
C VAL A 358 5.67 -1.10 2.51
N SER A 359 4.61 -1.91 2.59
CA SER A 359 3.78 -2.10 3.77
C SER A 359 3.92 -3.52 4.28
N ILE A 360 4.43 -3.67 5.50
CA ILE A 360 4.52 -4.95 6.20
C ILE A 360 3.38 -5.02 7.20
N VAL A 361 2.58 -6.07 7.08
CA VAL A 361 1.37 -6.27 7.87
C VAL A 361 1.48 -7.58 8.63
N SER A 362 1.35 -7.55 9.96
CA SER A 362 1.44 -8.75 10.81
C SER A 362 0.70 -8.57 12.14
N THR A 363 0.42 -9.68 12.82
CA THR A 363 -0.03 -9.68 14.22
C THR A 363 1.05 -9.17 15.18
N LYS A 364 2.34 -9.42 14.87
CA LYS A 364 3.50 -8.92 15.63
C LYS A 364 4.58 -8.44 14.66
N ILE A 365 4.87 -7.14 14.69
CA ILE A 365 5.98 -6.57 13.92
C ILE A 365 7.26 -6.56 14.79
N PRO A 366 8.38 -7.11 14.32
CA PRO A 366 9.65 -7.16 15.03
C PRO A 366 10.41 -5.82 14.91
N PHE A 367 9.93 -4.80 15.61
CA PHE A 367 10.65 -3.52 15.72
C PHE A 367 11.92 -3.68 16.56
N LYS A 368 13.02 -3.08 16.12
CA LYS A 368 14.30 -3.10 16.87
C LYS A 368 14.37 -2.10 18.02
N GLY A 369 13.60 -1.01 17.94
CA GLY A 369 13.53 0.03 18.98
C GLY A 369 12.13 0.17 19.58
N THR A 370 12.05 0.71 20.81
CA THR A 370 10.78 1.00 21.50
C THR A 370 9.93 2.05 20.79
N GLY A 371 10.58 2.95 20.04
CA GLY A 371 9.94 3.99 19.21
C GLY A 371 9.21 3.45 17.97
N LYS A 372 9.48 2.20 17.56
CA LYS A 372 8.89 1.56 16.37
C LYS A 372 9.22 2.26 15.05
N GLU A 373 10.48 2.62 14.85
CA GLU A 373 10.91 3.42 13.69
C GLU A 373 11.43 2.61 12.51
N TYR A 374 11.85 1.36 12.73
CA TYR A 374 12.33 0.49 11.67
C TYR A 374 12.23 -1.00 12.01
N ILE A 375 12.30 -1.81 10.96
CA ILE A 375 12.40 -3.27 11.03
C ILE A 375 13.80 -3.66 10.57
N GLY A 376 14.50 -4.47 11.37
CA GLY A 376 15.88 -4.86 11.09
C GLY A 376 16.00 -5.79 9.88
N ASP A 377 17.15 -5.72 9.22
CA ASP A 377 17.52 -6.55 8.05
C ASP A 377 18.06 -7.94 8.44
N ASP A 378 18.09 -8.26 9.74
CA ASP A 378 18.50 -9.56 10.27
C ASP A 378 17.46 -10.65 10.05
N ILE A 379 16.22 -10.28 9.70
CA ILE A 379 15.11 -11.21 9.48
C ILE A 379 15.04 -11.55 8.00
N THR A 380 15.56 -12.73 7.65
CA THR A 380 15.74 -13.18 6.26
C THR A 380 14.41 -13.46 5.56
N GLU A 381 13.41 -13.94 6.28
CA GLU A 381 12.07 -14.25 5.75
C GLU A 381 11.38 -12.96 5.26
N ILE A 382 11.38 -11.91 6.11
CA ILE A 382 10.82 -10.60 5.76
C ILE A 382 11.64 -9.96 4.64
N ALA A 383 12.97 -10.02 4.71
CA ALA A 383 13.86 -9.48 3.69
C ALA A 383 13.61 -10.11 2.29
N SER A 384 13.45 -11.43 2.25
CA SER A 384 13.15 -12.18 1.02
C SER A 384 11.77 -11.80 0.47
N ALA A 385 10.75 -11.74 1.33
CA ALA A 385 9.40 -11.34 0.95
C ALA A 385 9.35 -9.91 0.38
N VAL A 386 10.05 -8.96 1.01
CA VAL A 386 10.16 -7.58 0.54
C VAL A 386 10.86 -7.52 -0.81
N LYS A 387 11.96 -8.27 -0.98
CA LYS A 387 12.67 -8.34 -2.26
C LYS A 387 11.74 -8.83 -3.37
N SER A 388 11.06 -9.95 -3.16
CA SER A 388 10.12 -10.52 -4.12
C SER A 388 8.99 -9.56 -4.46
N ALA A 389 8.40 -8.89 -3.46
CA ALA A 389 7.31 -7.94 -3.69
C ALA A 389 7.74 -6.72 -4.53
N ILE A 390 8.93 -6.16 -4.28
CA ILE A 390 9.49 -5.07 -5.08
C ILE A 390 9.78 -5.55 -6.51
N GLN A 391 10.37 -6.73 -6.67
CA GLN A 391 10.68 -7.30 -7.99
C GLN A 391 9.44 -7.49 -8.85
N GLN A 392 8.33 -7.97 -8.27
CA GLN A 392 7.05 -8.11 -9.00
C GLN A 392 6.54 -6.74 -9.51
N CYS A 393 6.64 -5.68 -8.70
CA CYS A 393 6.29 -4.34 -9.15
C CYS A 393 7.20 -3.85 -10.29
N CYS A 394 8.51 -4.12 -10.20
CA CYS A 394 9.47 -3.74 -11.24
C CYS A 394 9.23 -4.49 -12.56
N ILE A 395 8.84 -5.76 -12.52
CA ILE A 395 8.47 -6.53 -13.73
C ILE A 395 7.27 -5.90 -14.43
N GLN A 396 6.22 -5.55 -13.67
CA GLN A 396 5.05 -4.88 -14.22
C GLN A 396 5.39 -3.50 -14.82
N LEU A 397 6.25 -2.73 -14.15
CA LEU A 397 6.70 -1.43 -14.67
C LEU A 397 7.55 -1.57 -15.92
N LYS A 398 8.44 -2.55 -15.98
CA LYS A 398 9.32 -2.79 -17.14
C LYS A 398 8.51 -2.90 -18.43
N SER A 399 7.43 -3.69 -18.41
CA SER A 399 6.53 -3.82 -19.58
C SER A 399 5.98 -2.46 -20.03
N LYS A 400 5.50 -1.65 -19.09
CA LYS A 400 4.94 -0.32 -19.41
C LYS A 400 6.02 0.66 -19.86
N ILE A 401 7.21 0.62 -19.28
CA ILE A 401 8.34 1.51 -19.63
C ILE A 401 8.80 1.19 -21.05
N MET A 402 8.93 -0.09 -21.39
CA MET A 402 9.31 -0.51 -22.74
C MET A 402 8.29 -0.05 -23.78
N LYS A 403 6.99 -0.21 -23.51
CA LYS A 403 5.92 0.34 -24.38
C LYS A 403 6.07 1.85 -24.61
N ARG A 404 6.37 2.62 -23.56
CA ARG A 404 6.55 4.08 -23.65
C ARG A 404 7.81 4.47 -24.43
N ILE A 405 8.91 3.75 -24.23
CA ILE A 405 10.16 3.98 -24.97
C ILE A 405 9.95 3.70 -26.45
N GLN A 406 9.32 2.58 -26.79
CA GLN A 406 9.06 2.22 -28.18
C GLN A 406 8.11 3.20 -28.88
N ALA A 407 7.03 3.62 -28.22
CA ALA A 407 6.13 4.64 -28.77
C ALA A 407 6.86 5.96 -29.04
N ARG A 408 7.81 6.33 -28.17
CA ARG A 408 8.66 7.51 -28.36
C ARG A 408 9.63 7.32 -29.53
N GLU A 409 10.27 6.16 -29.66
CA GLU A 409 11.18 5.85 -30.77
C GLU A 409 10.45 5.86 -32.12
N GLN A 410 9.24 5.31 -32.19
CA GLN A 410 8.38 5.38 -33.37
C GLN A 410 8.04 6.83 -33.72
N GLN A 411 7.63 7.63 -32.74
CA GLN A 411 7.31 9.05 -32.96
C GLN A 411 8.54 9.86 -33.40
N GLU A 412 9.71 9.62 -32.80
CA GLU A 412 10.96 10.28 -33.18
C GLU A 412 11.40 9.84 -34.58
N ARG A 413 11.25 8.57 -34.94
CA ARG A 413 11.50 8.05 -36.30
C ARG A 413 10.58 8.72 -37.32
N LYS A 414 9.27 8.75 -37.08
CA LYS A 414 8.28 9.42 -37.95
C LYS A 414 8.66 10.89 -38.16
N ARG A 415 8.98 11.60 -37.07
CA ARG A 415 9.40 13.00 -37.11
C ARG A 415 10.68 13.19 -37.92
N ASN A 416 11.68 12.34 -37.72
CA ASN A 416 12.95 12.41 -38.44
C ASN A 416 12.75 12.12 -39.93
N LEU A 417 12.03 11.05 -40.29
CA LEU A 417 11.70 10.74 -41.68
C LEU A 417 10.95 11.89 -42.34
N SER A 418 9.92 12.41 -41.68
CA SER A 418 9.13 13.55 -42.18
C SER A 418 9.98 14.79 -42.47
N ARG A 419 11.03 15.03 -41.68
CA ARG A 419 11.97 16.14 -41.89
C ARG A 419 12.82 15.95 -43.16
N TYR A 420 13.17 14.71 -43.52
CA TYR A 420 14.00 14.41 -44.70
C TYR A 420 13.20 14.28 -46.00
N ILE A 421 11.87 14.10 -45.93
CA ILE A 421 10.99 14.01 -47.12
C ILE A 421 11.23 15.14 -48.14
N PRO A 422 11.24 16.44 -47.78
CA PRO A 422 11.37 17.51 -48.77
C PRO A 422 12.74 17.52 -49.46
N ASP A 423 13.80 17.18 -48.73
CA ASP A 423 15.17 17.13 -49.25
C ASP A 423 15.37 15.93 -50.16
N ALA A 424 14.90 14.75 -49.73
CA ALA A 424 14.94 13.53 -50.53
C ALA A 424 14.12 13.69 -51.81
N SER A 425 12.89 14.18 -51.72
CA SER A 425 12.02 14.43 -52.87
C SER A 425 12.65 15.43 -53.84
N GLY A 426 13.32 16.47 -53.31
CA GLY A 426 14.06 17.43 -54.12
C GLY A 426 15.26 16.82 -54.84
N ALA A 427 16.06 16.01 -54.14
CA ALA A 427 17.21 15.33 -54.74
C ALA A 427 16.79 14.32 -55.82
N PHE A 428 15.78 13.49 -55.55
CA PHE A 428 15.24 12.54 -56.53
C PHE A 428 14.69 13.26 -57.76
N TYR A 429 13.89 14.32 -57.56
CA TYR A 429 13.37 15.11 -58.66
C TYR A 429 14.48 15.75 -59.49
N ASN A 430 15.53 16.30 -58.85
CA ASN A 430 16.67 16.91 -59.54
C ASN A 430 17.47 15.89 -60.35
N VAL A 431 17.73 14.70 -59.82
CA VAL A 431 18.43 13.61 -60.53
C VAL A 431 17.61 13.16 -61.74
N LEU A 432 16.30 12.94 -61.57
CA LEU A 432 15.41 12.56 -62.66
C LEU A 432 15.33 13.67 -63.74
N LYS A 433 15.34 14.94 -63.31
CA LYS A 433 15.40 16.09 -64.22
C LYS A 433 16.72 16.16 -65.01
N GLN A 434 17.84 15.76 -64.42
CA GLN A 434 19.13 15.67 -65.11
C GLN A 434 19.23 14.45 -66.04
N MET A 435 18.46 13.38 -65.78
CA MET A 435 18.38 12.19 -66.64
C MET A 435 17.43 12.36 -67.83
N LEU A 436 16.62 13.43 -67.88
CA LEU A 436 15.89 13.81 -69.09
C LEU A 436 16.90 13.97 -70.24
N PRO A 437 16.67 13.34 -71.40
CA PRO A 437 17.73 13.15 -72.39
C PRO A 437 18.20 14.48 -72.98
N LEU A 438 19.46 14.85 -72.71
CA LEU A 438 20.21 15.83 -73.52
C LEU A 438 20.72 15.22 -74.83
N ASN A 439 20.64 13.90 -75.03
CA ASN A 439 21.04 13.24 -76.29
C ASN A 439 20.27 11.92 -76.55
N PRO A 440 19.59 11.75 -77.69
CA PRO A 440 18.76 10.59 -78.01
C PRO A 440 19.53 9.32 -78.43
N SER A 441 20.87 9.27 -78.29
CA SER A 441 21.71 8.24 -78.94
C SER A 441 22.17 7.06 -78.07
N LYS A 442 21.70 6.92 -76.82
CA LYS A 442 21.95 5.72 -76.00
C LYS A 442 20.65 5.07 -75.50
N LYS A 443 19.82 4.59 -76.43
CA LYS A 443 18.75 3.62 -76.12
C LYS A 443 19.39 2.25 -75.83
N SER A 444 19.63 1.88 -74.56
CA SER A 444 19.76 0.45 -74.19
C SER A 444 19.79 0.11 -72.68
N ARG A 445 19.27 0.92 -71.74
CA ARG A 445 19.41 0.56 -70.30
C ARG A 445 18.20 0.73 -69.37
N TYR A 446 17.05 1.17 -69.86
CA TYR A 446 15.89 1.46 -69.01
C TYR A 446 14.68 0.63 -69.44
N GLY A 447 13.88 0.15 -68.47
CA GLY A 447 12.65 -0.60 -68.74
C GLY A 447 11.52 0.31 -69.24
N ASP A 448 10.45 -0.27 -69.82
CA ASP A 448 9.31 0.51 -70.34
C ASP A 448 8.67 1.44 -69.29
N ASP A 449 8.61 1.00 -68.03
CA ASP A 449 8.07 1.78 -66.91
C ASP A 449 8.90 3.03 -66.57
N ASP A 450 10.23 2.96 -66.75
CA ASP A 450 11.14 4.08 -66.49
C ASP A 450 10.99 5.19 -67.54
N VAL A 451 10.73 4.79 -68.79
CA VAL A 451 10.51 5.71 -69.92
C VAL A 451 9.18 6.45 -69.76
N GLU A 452 8.14 5.76 -69.29
CA GLU A 452 6.83 6.34 -68.94
C GLU A 452 6.94 7.37 -67.80
N LEU A 453 7.75 7.08 -66.77
CA LEU A 453 7.98 7.99 -65.65
C LEU A 453 8.72 9.27 -66.09
N LEU A 454 9.76 9.12 -66.91
CA LEU A 454 10.52 10.26 -67.46
C LEU A 454 9.64 11.13 -68.37
N ARG A 455 8.73 10.54 -69.16
CA ARG A 455 7.74 11.28 -69.96
C ARG A 455 6.78 12.09 -69.08
N LYS A 456 6.25 11.50 -68.01
CA LYS A 456 5.35 12.18 -67.06
C LYS A 456 6.03 13.32 -66.29
N ILE A 457 7.33 13.23 -66.06
CA ILE A 457 8.14 14.33 -65.48
C ILE A 457 8.36 15.44 -66.53
N SER A 458 8.53 15.10 -67.81
CA SER A 458 8.65 16.10 -68.89
C SER A 458 7.34 16.86 -69.17
N GLU A 459 6.20 16.23 -68.89
CA GLU A 459 4.85 16.80 -69.02
C GLU A 459 4.38 17.53 -67.75
N ASP A 460 5.26 17.73 -66.74
CA ASP A 460 4.98 18.33 -65.42
C ASP A 460 3.83 17.66 -64.61
N LEU A 461 3.42 16.45 -65.01
CA LEU A 461 2.41 15.64 -64.30
C LEU A 461 2.92 15.05 -62.98
N VAL A 462 4.24 14.92 -62.84
CA VAL A 462 4.91 14.45 -61.62
C VAL A 462 5.84 15.55 -61.12
N THR A 463 5.39 16.26 -60.09
CA THR A 463 6.10 17.35 -59.43
C THR A 463 6.83 16.88 -58.16
N LYS A 464 7.72 17.73 -57.64
CA LYS A 464 8.35 17.53 -56.32
C LYS A 464 7.32 17.26 -55.21
N GLU A 465 6.15 17.89 -55.29
CA GLU A 465 5.06 17.75 -54.32
C GLU A 465 4.43 16.36 -54.39
N THR A 466 4.19 15.81 -55.60
CA THR A 466 3.71 14.43 -55.74
C THR A 466 4.67 13.37 -55.17
N PHE A 467 5.99 13.57 -55.29
CA PHE A 467 6.97 12.70 -54.63
C PHE A 467 6.92 12.83 -53.12
N SER A 468 6.83 14.07 -52.61
CA SER A 468 6.71 14.35 -51.19
C SER A 468 5.46 13.72 -50.56
N GLU A 469 4.31 13.80 -51.24
CA GLU A 469 3.06 13.20 -50.78
C GLU A 469 3.10 11.67 -50.79
N LYS A 470 3.66 11.05 -51.84
CA LYS A 470 3.80 9.59 -51.92
C LYS A 470 4.76 9.06 -50.84
N LEU A 471 5.88 9.75 -50.62
CA LEU A 471 6.82 9.42 -49.55
C LEU A 471 6.18 9.59 -48.17
N ALA A 472 5.40 10.64 -47.95
CA ALA A 472 4.66 10.83 -46.70
C ALA A 472 3.65 9.71 -46.45
N LYS A 473 2.83 9.35 -47.45
CA LYS A 473 1.89 8.22 -47.35
C LYS A 473 2.59 6.90 -47.08
N HIS A 474 3.76 6.67 -47.68
CA HIS A 474 4.53 5.46 -47.45
C HIS A 474 5.08 5.39 -46.02
N VAL A 475 5.58 6.51 -45.47
CA VAL A 475 6.00 6.57 -44.06
C VAL A 475 4.83 6.27 -43.12
N GLU A 476 3.63 6.78 -43.42
CA GLU A 476 2.43 6.49 -42.62
C GLU A 476 1.99 5.02 -42.69
N GLN A 477 2.07 4.40 -43.87
CA GLN A 477 1.77 2.98 -44.05
C GLN A 477 2.75 2.09 -43.27
N VAL A 478 4.05 2.38 -43.36
CA VAL A 478 5.08 1.62 -42.63
C VAL A 478 4.90 1.76 -41.12
N ASP A 479 4.58 2.96 -40.63
CA ASP A 479 4.28 3.16 -39.20
C ASP A 479 3.04 2.36 -38.77
N TYR A 480 2.00 2.30 -39.61
CA TYR A 480 0.78 1.54 -39.35
C TYR A 480 1.03 0.02 -39.33
N GLU A 481 1.76 -0.51 -40.31
CA GLU A 481 2.14 -1.93 -40.37
C GLU A 481 2.99 -2.34 -39.16
N MET A 482 3.97 -1.51 -38.79
CA MET A 482 4.80 -1.75 -37.61
C MET A 482 4.01 -1.70 -36.30
N ALA A 483 2.98 -0.84 -36.21
CA ALA A 483 2.09 -0.81 -35.05
C ALA A 483 1.26 -2.10 -34.95
N LEU A 484 0.81 -2.64 -36.09
CA LEU A 484 0.05 -3.89 -36.19
C LEU A 484 0.89 -5.12 -35.83
N GLU A 485 2.12 -5.20 -36.33
CA GLU A 485 3.09 -6.26 -35.97
C GLU A 485 3.41 -6.25 -34.47
N PHE A 486 3.46 -5.06 -33.86
CA PHE A 486 3.69 -4.95 -32.43
C PHE A 486 2.49 -5.43 -31.60
N ALA A 487 1.26 -5.08 -32.01
CA ALA A 487 0.04 -5.54 -31.34
C ALA A 487 -0.04 -7.08 -31.35
N THR A 488 0.25 -7.69 -32.49
CA THR A 488 0.26 -9.15 -32.65
C THR A 488 1.35 -9.84 -31.82
N GLN A 489 2.58 -9.30 -31.77
CA GLN A 489 3.66 -9.86 -30.95
C GLN A 489 3.46 -9.71 -29.43
N SER A 490 2.79 -8.64 -28.99
CA SER A 490 2.55 -8.38 -27.57
C SER A 490 1.32 -9.08 -27.00
N GLY A 491 0.65 -9.94 -27.80
CA GLY A 491 -0.53 -10.70 -27.39
C GLY A 491 -1.75 -9.83 -27.10
N VAL A 492 -1.70 -8.55 -27.48
CA VAL A 492 -2.83 -7.62 -27.38
C VAL A 492 -3.45 -7.58 -28.76
N SER A 493 -4.48 -8.41 -28.97
CA SER A 493 -5.41 -8.18 -30.08
C SER A 493 -6.09 -6.83 -29.82
N GLU A 494 -5.60 -5.78 -30.49
CA GLU A 494 -6.38 -4.59 -30.80
C GLU A 494 -7.14 -4.84 -32.12
N GLU A 495 -7.87 -5.95 -32.21
CA GLU A 495 -9.07 -5.90 -33.03
C GLU A 495 -9.99 -4.84 -32.41
N PRO A 496 -10.65 -3.97 -33.21
CA PRO A 496 -11.77 -3.20 -32.69
C PRO A 496 -12.74 -4.24 -32.13
N ARG A 497 -12.82 -4.32 -30.79
CA ARG A 497 -13.78 -5.19 -30.14
C ARG A 497 -15.13 -4.85 -30.75
N GLU A 498 -15.69 -5.79 -31.52
CA GLU A 498 -17.10 -5.71 -31.86
C GLU A 498 -17.85 -5.41 -30.57
N THR A 499 -18.83 -4.52 -30.64
CA THR A 499 -19.68 -4.20 -29.49
C THR A 499 -20.39 -5.48 -29.08
N ILE A 500 -19.78 -6.26 -28.19
CA ILE A 500 -20.40 -7.42 -27.56
C ILE A 500 -21.43 -6.82 -26.61
N TYR A 501 -22.67 -6.77 -27.07
CA TYR A 501 -23.80 -6.58 -26.18
C TYR A 501 -23.86 -7.79 -25.27
N ILE A 502 -23.46 -7.61 -24.01
CA ILE A 502 -23.72 -8.60 -22.98
C ILE A 502 -25.24 -8.71 -22.90
N GLN A 503 -25.77 -9.85 -23.33
CA GLN A 503 -27.17 -10.20 -23.14
C GLN A 503 -27.41 -10.19 -21.63
N ALA A 504 -28.32 -9.33 -21.17
CA ALA A 504 -28.68 -9.27 -19.77
C ALA A 504 -29.20 -10.65 -19.33
N LEU A 505 -28.60 -11.21 -18.27
CA LEU A 505 -29.08 -12.43 -17.63
C LEU A 505 -30.52 -12.21 -17.18
N ASP A 506 -31.43 -12.92 -17.84
CA ASP A 506 -32.73 -13.41 -17.38
C ASP A 506 -33.40 -12.60 -16.26
N ALA A 507 -34.17 -11.59 -16.67
CA ALA A 507 -35.48 -11.42 -16.05
C ALA A 507 -36.45 -12.29 -16.86
N GLU A 508 -37.02 -13.31 -16.23
CA GLU A 508 -38.07 -14.18 -16.80
C GLU A 508 -39.28 -13.34 -17.25
N ASN A 509 -39.20 -12.74 -18.44
CA ASN A 509 -40.34 -12.14 -19.08
C ASN A 509 -41.02 -13.22 -19.91
N LYS A 510 -42.19 -13.68 -19.46
CA LYS A 510 -43.05 -14.63 -20.18
C LYS A 510 -43.47 -14.02 -21.52
N THR A 511 -42.73 -14.33 -22.58
CA THR A 511 -43.12 -13.97 -23.94
C THR A 511 -43.80 -15.15 -24.61
N ILE A 512 -44.91 -14.89 -25.31
CA ILE A 512 -45.56 -15.88 -26.18
C ILE A 512 -45.13 -15.56 -27.61
N ASP A 513 -44.51 -16.55 -28.26
CA ASP A 513 -44.08 -16.46 -29.65
C ASP A 513 -45.11 -17.12 -30.57
N LEU A 514 -45.61 -16.36 -31.54
CA LEU A 514 -46.48 -16.84 -32.60
C LEU A 514 -45.67 -16.93 -33.88
N HIS A 515 -45.50 -18.15 -34.40
CA HIS A 515 -44.66 -18.42 -35.56
C HIS A 515 -45.49 -18.45 -36.85
N ALA A 516 -45.02 -17.73 -37.88
CA ALA A 516 -45.43 -17.87 -39.26
C ALA A 516 -44.21 -18.30 -40.12
N PRO A 517 -44.40 -18.86 -41.33
CA PRO A 517 -43.30 -19.40 -42.14
C PRO A 517 -42.27 -18.35 -42.58
N ILE A 518 -42.60 -17.07 -42.46
CA ILE A 518 -41.83 -15.95 -43.01
C ILE A 518 -41.32 -15.00 -41.91
N PHE A 519 -41.89 -15.06 -40.70
CA PHE A 519 -41.43 -14.30 -39.53
C PHE A 519 -42.04 -14.85 -38.23
N VAL A 520 -41.46 -14.45 -37.10
CA VAL A 520 -41.96 -14.77 -35.76
C VAL A 520 -42.42 -13.48 -35.09
N PHE A 521 -43.65 -13.49 -34.56
CA PHE A 521 -44.20 -12.39 -33.79
C PHE A 521 -44.08 -12.71 -32.31
N ARG A 522 -43.27 -11.93 -31.59
CA ARG A 522 -43.07 -12.07 -30.15
C ARG A 522 -43.87 -11.00 -29.41
N VAL A 523 -44.85 -11.41 -28.63
CA VAL A 523 -45.64 -10.49 -27.81
C VAL A 523 -45.07 -10.47 -26.39
N PHE A 524 -44.65 -9.29 -25.95
CA PHE A 524 -44.24 -9.03 -24.57
C PHE A 524 -45.49 -8.75 -23.74
N GLN A 525 -45.67 -9.48 -22.63
CA GLN A 525 -46.77 -9.27 -21.69
C GLN A 525 -46.40 -8.25 -20.63
#